data_AF-A0AA51U075-F1
#
_entry.id   AF-A0AA51U075-F1
#
_cell.length_a   1.000
_cell.length_b   1.000
_cell.length_c   1.000
_cell.angle_alpha   90.00
_cell.angle_beta   90.00
_cell.angle_gamma   90.00
#
_symmetry.space_group_name_H-M   'P 1'
#
loop_
_entity.id
_entity.type
_entity.pdbx_description
1 polymer ?
#
loop_
_entity_poly.entity_id
_entity_poly.type
_entity_poly.pdbx_seq_one_letter_code
_entity_poly.pdbx_strand_id
1 'polypeptide(L)'
;MPTRVKRPSILVKLSITASLLAFQGYLGYHVVTGAFGIDSQREMLEQIRLLEARQAALEIEIDSYEHRIALFDPRRMDPDILTERARALLGLVHPDDIIIVPEAQDVN
;
A
#
# COMPACT_ATOMS: atom_id res chain seq x y z
N MET A 1 46.34 48.61 -48.89
CA MET A 1 45.37 48.59 -47.78
C MET A 1 45.70 47.42 -46.86
N PRO A 2 46.20 47.62 -45.62
CA PRO A 2 46.40 46.50 -44.72
C PRO A 2 45.10 46.19 -43.96
N THR A 3 44.57 44.98 -44.12
CA THR A 3 43.44 44.47 -43.34
C THR A 3 43.94 43.91 -42.02
N ARG A 4 43.51 44.51 -40.91
CA ARG A 4 43.95 44.12 -39.55
C ARG A 4 43.09 42.95 -39.07
N VAL A 5 43.59 41.73 -39.22
CA VAL A 5 42.91 40.52 -38.73
C VAL A 5 43.10 40.41 -37.21
N LYS A 6 42.01 40.51 -36.46
CA LYS A 6 41.96 40.35 -35.00
C LYS A 6 42.24 38.88 -34.68
N ARG A 7 43.42 38.56 -34.13
CA ARG A 7 43.77 37.19 -33.74
C ARG A 7 42.74 36.66 -32.73
N PRO A 8 42.16 35.47 -32.93
CA PRO A 8 41.17 34.93 -32.00
C PRO A 8 41.83 34.69 -30.65
N SER A 9 41.16 35.13 -29.59
CA SER A 9 41.67 35.09 -28.22
C SER A 9 41.74 33.65 -27.72
N ILE A 10 42.95 33.10 -27.64
CA ILE A 10 43.23 31.76 -27.08
C ILE A 10 42.70 31.66 -25.65
N LEU A 11 42.70 32.77 -24.91
CA LEU A 11 42.15 32.86 -23.55
C LEU A 11 40.66 32.52 -23.49
N VAL A 12 39.88 32.93 -24.50
CA VAL A 12 38.44 32.59 -24.57
C VAL A 12 38.24 31.10 -24.83
N LYS A 13 39.09 30.50 -25.66
CA LYS A 13 39.04 29.06 -25.90
C LYS A 13 39.37 28.28 -24.62
N LEU A 14 40.39 28.73 -23.91
CA LEU A 14 40.85 28.09 -22.68
C LEU A 14 39.83 28.24 -21.54
N SER A 15 39.18 29.39 -21.40
CA SER A 15 38.11 29.59 -20.42
C SER A 15 36.87 28.75 -20.73
N ILE A 16 36.49 28.64 -22.01
CA ILE A 16 35.38 27.78 -22.43
C ILE A 16 35.69 26.32 -22.11
N THR A 17 36.88 25.82 -22.43
CA THR A 17 37.28 24.44 -22.13
C THR A 17 37.31 24.17 -20.62
N ALA A 18 37.85 25.10 -19.83
CA ALA A 18 37.89 24.96 -18.37
C ALA A 18 36.47 24.93 -17.76
N SER A 19 35.56 25.81 -18.20
CA SER A 19 34.17 25.79 -17.75
C SER A 19 33.45 24.50 -18.13
N LEU A 20 33.69 23.97 -19.33
CA LEU A 20 33.08 22.71 -19.76
C LEU A 20 33.55 21.53 -18.89
N LEU A 21 34.85 21.48 -18.57
CA LEU A 21 35.42 20.46 -17.70
C LEU A 21 34.86 20.55 -16.27
N ALA A 22 34.74 21.77 -15.73
CA ALA A 22 34.14 22.00 -14.42
C ALA A 22 32.66 21.57 -14.39
N PHE A 23 31.91 21.86 -15.45
CA PHE A 23 30.51 21.45 -15.58
C PHE A 23 30.36 19.93 -15.63
N GLN A 24 31.22 19.23 -16.39
CA GLN A 24 31.25 17.76 -16.42
C GLN A 24 31.58 17.17 -15.04
N GLY A 25 32.55 17.75 -14.31
CA GLY A 25 32.87 17.33 -12.94
C GLY A 25 31.72 17.55 -11.97
N TYR A 26 31.05 18.71 -12.06
CA TYR A 26 29.88 19.03 -11.25
C TYR A 26 28.72 18.06 -11.50
N LEU A 27 28.42 17.77 -12.78
CA LEU A 27 27.42 16.77 -13.14
C LEU A 27 27.79 15.37 -12.64
N GLY A 28 29.06 14.96 -12.78
CA GLY A 28 29.53 13.67 -12.26
C GLY A 28 29.39 13.56 -10.75
N TYR A 29 29.74 14.60 -10.00
CA TYR A 29 29.55 14.65 -8.54
C TYR A 29 28.06 14.62 -8.15
N HIS A 30 27.21 15.35 -8.89
CA HIS A 30 25.77 15.34 -8.66
C HIS A 30 25.08 14.02 -9.04
N VAL A 31 25.62 13.24 -9.98
CA VAL A 31 25.10 11.89 -10.28
C VAL A 31 25.34 10.93 -9.10
N VAL A 32 26.45 11.08 -8.39
CA VAL A 32 26.75 10.27 -7.19
C VAL A 32 25.93 10.74 -5.98
N THR A 33 25.64 12.04 -5.88
CA THR A 33 24.91 12.63 -4.74
C THR A 33 23.39 12.64 -4.94
N GLY A 34 22.92 12.57 -6.18
CA GLY A 34 21.52 12.76 -6.53
C GLY A 34 20.74 11.44 -6.60
N ALA A 35 19.93 11.16 -5.57
CA ALA A 35 18.73 10.30 -5.52
C ALA A 35 18.75 8.86 -6.07
N PHE A 36 19.70 8.47 -6.92
CA PHE A 36 19.90 7.16 -7.55
C PHE A 36 21.20 6.49 -7.09
N GLY A 37 21.72 6.90 -5.93
CA GLY A 37 22.83 6.19 -5.29
C GLY A 37 22.44 4.74 -5.01
N ILE A 38 23.43 3.83 -5.03
CA ILE A 38 23.22 2.39 -4.80
C ILE A 38 22.44 2.14 -3.49
N ASP A 39 22.61 3.02 -2.50
CA ASP A 39 21.92 2.92 -1.21
C ASP A 39 20.43 3.29 -1.28
N SER A 40 20.04 4.32 -2.05
CA SER A 40 18.62 4.67 -2.22
C SER A 40 17.86 3.61 -3.02
N GLN A 41 18.55 2.95 -3.96
CA GLN A 41 17.97 1.83 -4.69
C GLN A 41 17.67 0.65 -3.76
N ARG A 42 18.54 0.37 -2.77
CA ARG A 42 18.31 -0.70 -1.79
C ARG A 42 17.12 -0.41 -0.89
N GLU A 43 17.05 0.80 -0.35
CA GLU A 43 15.93 1.23 0.49
C GLU A 43 14.61 1.16 -0.29
N MET A 44 14.60 1.60 -1.54
CA MET A 44 13.43 1.53 -2.42
C MET A 44 13.00 0.09 -2.69
N LEU A 45 13.94 -0.82 -2.96
CA LEU A 45 13.65 -2.24 -3.16
C LEU A 45 13.11 -2.90 -1.89
N GLU A 46 13.63 -2.53 -0.72
CA GLU A 46 13.12 -3.02 0.57
C GLU A 46 11.70 -2.52 0.84
N GLN A 47 11.41 -1.25 0.55
CA GLN A 47 10.06 -0.70 0.62
C GLN A 47 9.11 -1.44 -0.31
N ILE A 48 9.49 -1.67 -1.58
CA ILE A 48 8.70 -2.44 -2.54
C ILE A 48 8.35 -3.82 -1.96
N ARG A 49 9.35 -4.55 -1.48
CA ARG A 49 9.15 -5.88 -0.89
C ARG A 49 8.19 -5.87 0.30
N LEU A 50 8.31 -4.85 1.16
CA LEU A 50 7.44 -4.70 2.32
C LEU A 50 5.99 -4.35 1.92
N LEU A 51 5.80 -3.52 0.91
CA LEU A 51 4.48 -3.21 0.36
C LEU A 51 3.84 -4.43 -0.31
N GLU A 52 4.60 -5.21 -1.09
CA GLU A 52 4.12 -6.45 -1.71
C GLU A 52 3.67 -7.47 -0.65
N ALA A 53 4.46 -7.65 0.42
CA ALA A 53 4.09 -8.53 1.51
C ALA A 53 2.79 -8.10 2.22
N ARG A 54 2.60 -6.79 2.42
CA ARG A 54 1.35 -6.25 2.99
C ARG A 54 0.17 -6.45 2.05
N GLN A 55 0.36 -6.22 0.75
CA GLN A 55 -0.67 -6.45 -0.24
C GLN A 55 -1.14 -7.91 -0.22
N ALA A 56 -0.21 -8.86 -0.26
CA ALA A 56 -0.53 -10.28 -0.22
C ALA A 56 -1.28 -10.67 1.07
N ALA A 57 -0.89 -10.10 2.22
CA ALA A 57 -1.59 -10.36 3.48
C ALA A 57 -3.03 -9.82 3.48
N LEU A 58 -3.23 -8.61 2.96
CA LEU A 58 -4.55 -8.00 2.84
C LEU A 58 -5.45 -8.76 1.85
N GLU A 59 -4.88 -9.26 0.76
CA GLU A 59 -5.61 -10.03 -0.24
C GLU A 59 -6.16 -11.35 0.34
N ILE A 60 -5.37 -12.04 1.17
CA ILE A 60 -5.82 -13.22 1.93
C ILE A 60 -6.97 -12.87 2.89
N GLU A 61 -6.87 -11.72 3.57
CA GLU A 61 -7.92 -11.27 4.48
C GLU A 61 -9.22 -10.97 3.72
N ILE A 62 -9.13 -10.28 2.59
CA ILE A 62 -10.28 -10.00 1.70
C ILE A 62 -10.92 -11.31 1.24
N ASP A 63 -10.14 -12.27 0.73
CA ASP A 63 -10.65 -13.57 0.27
C ASP A 63 -11.39 -14.32 1.40
N SER A 64 -10.85 -14.26 2.63
CA SER A 64 -11.50 -14.85 3.80
C SER A 64 -12.86 -14.20 4.11
N TYR A 65 -12.97 -12.89 3.96
CA TYR A 65 -14.23 -12.17 4.17
C TYR A 65 -15.20 -12.39 3.03
N GLU A 66 -14.74 -12.40 1.78
CA GLU A 66 -15.57 -12.72 0.62
C GLU A 66 -16.16 -14.12 0.74
N HIS A 67 -15.36 -15.11 1.16
CA HIS A 67 -15.85 -16.45 1.44
C HIS A 67 -16.94 -16.45 2.52
N ARG A 68 -16.72 -15.72 3.63
CA ARG A 68 -17.72 -15.60 4.69
C ARG A 68 -19.00 -14.90 4.22
N ILE A 69 -18.88 -13.82 3.46
CA ILE A 69 -20.02 -13.08 2.90
C ILE A 69 -20.80 -13.96 1.92
N ALA A 70 -20.11 -14.77 1.11
CA ALA A 70 -20.75 -15.72 0.21
C ALA A 70 -21.56 -16.78 0.97
N LEU A 71 -21.11 -17.19 2.16
CA LEU A 71 -21.90 -18.04 3.06
C LEU A 71 -23.10 -17.29 3.67
N PHE A 72 -23.03 -15.96 3.78
CA PHE A 72 -24.10 -15.09 4.27
C PHE A 72 -24.99 -14.51 3.14
N ASP A 73 -24.97 -15.03 1.90
CA ASP A 73 -25.83 -14.50 0.83
C ASP A 73 -27.33 -14.70 1.14
N PRO A 74 -28.12 -13.62 1.33
CA PRO A 74 -29.55 -13.68 1.66
C PRO A 74 -30.42 -14.30 0.56
N ARG A 75 -29.92 -14.41 -0.67
CA ARG A 75 -30.63 -15.11 -1.76
C ARG A 75 -30.62 -16.63 -1.56
N ARG A 76 -29.78 -17.13 -0.65
CA ARG A 76 -29.69 -18.54 -0.23
C ARG A 76 -30.04 -18.75 1.26
N MET A 77 -30.06 -17.69 2.07
CA MET A 77 -30.40 -17.75 3.48
C MET A 77 -31.90 -17.59 3.68
N ASP A 78 -32.50 -18.51 4.43
CA ASP A 78 -33.93 -18.48 4.74
C ASP A 78 -34.26 -17.27 5.64
N PRO A 79 -35.16 -16.35 5.23
CA PRO A 79 -35.57 -15.22 6.06
C PRO A 79 -36.14 -15.63 7.43
N ASP A 80 -36.64 -16.85 7.58
CA ASP A 80 -37.11 -17.37 8.87
C ASP A 80 -35.94 -17.54 9.86
N ILE A 81 -34.76 -17.97 9.41
CA ILE A 81 -33.58 -18.11 10.28
C ILE A 81 -33.12 -16.74 10.84
N LEU A 82 -33.19 -15.69 10.03
CA LEU A 82 -32.87 -14.33 10.48
C LEU A 82 -33.87 -13.85 11.55
N THR A 83 -35.16 -14.16 11.34
CA THR A 83 -36.24 -13.81 12.26
C THR A 83 -36.08 -14.54 13.59
N GLU A 84 -35.80 -15.85 13.57
CA GLU A 84 -35.53 -16.64 14.77
C GLU A 84 -34.29 -16.14 15.52
N ARG A 85 -33.22 -15.78 14.81
CA ARG A 85 -32.00 -15.26 15.44
C ARG A 85 -32.23 -13.90 16.08
N ALA A 86 -32.97 -13.00 15.42
CA ALA A 86 -33.34 -11.70 15.97
C ALA A 86 -34.25 -11.87 17.20
N ARG A 87 -35.21 -12.79 17.13
CA ARG A 87 -36.13 -13.10 18.23
C ARG A 87 -35.36 -13.64 19.45
N ALA A 88 -34.45 -14.57 19.24
CA ALA A 88 -33.59 -15.12 20.29
C ALA A 88 -32.68 -14.08 20.94
N LEU A 89 -32.10 -13.15 20.17
CA LEU A 89 -31.25 -12.06 20.71
C LEU A 89 -32.05 -11.04 21.53
N LEU A 90 -33.31 -10.80 21.16
CA LEU A 90 -34.20 -9.87 21.85
C LEU A 90 -34.97 -10.53 23.01
N GLY A 91 -34.74 -11.82 23.28
CA GLY A 91 -35.48 -12.58 24.30
C GLY A 91 -36.97 -12.69 24.01
N LEU A 92 -37.37 -12.55 22.74
CA LEU A 92 -38.74 -12.72 22.29
C LEU A 92 -38.99 -14.23 22.05
N VAL A 93 -40.25 -14.65 22.16
CA VAL A 93 -40.69 -16.03 21.85
C VAL A 93 -41.98 -15.95 21.03
N HIS A 94 -42.23 -16.92 20.16
CA HIS A 94 -43.49 -17.01 19.44
C HIS A 94 -44.61 -17.34 20.44
N PRO A 95 -45.85 -16.87 20.22
CA PRO A 95 -47.01 -17.26 21.02
C PRO A 95 -47.21 -18.78 21.22
N ASP A 96 -46.67 -19.58 20.30
CA ASP A 96 -46.81 -21.04 20.28
C ASP A 96 -45.57 -21.78 20.84
N ASP A 97 -44.54 -21.05 21.30
CA ASP A 97 -43.30 -21.65 21.81
C ASP A 97 -43.48 -22.15 23.27
N ILE A 98 -42.99 -23.36 23.54
CA ILE A 98 -43.06 -23.98 24.87
C ILE A 98 -41.82 -23.56 25.68
N ILE A 99 -42.03 -22.79 26.75
CA ILE A 99 -40.96 -22.41 27.68
C ILE A 99 -40.77 -23.55 28.70
N ILE A 100 -39.62 -24.23 28.62
CA ILE A 100 -39.19 -25.20 29.63
C ILE A 100 -38.31 -24.46 30.63
N VAL A 101 -38.85 -24.18 31.82
CA VAL A 101 -38.04 -23.66 32.93
C VAL A 101 -37.29 -24.84 33.54
N PRO A 102 -35.95 -24.88 33.51
CA PRO A 102 -35.21 -25.94 34.18
C PRO A 102 -35.54 -25.90 35.67
N GLU A 103 -35.90 -27.06 36.21
CA GLU A 103 -36.21 -27.23 37.63
C GLU A 103 -35.01 -26.74 38.45
N ALA A 104 -35.27 -25.85 39.41
CA ALA A 104 -34.25 -25.32 40.28
C ALA A 104 -33.59 -26.51 41.00
N GLN A 105 -32.36 -26.83 40.61
CA GLN A 105 -31.56 -27.78 41.36
C GLN A 105 -31.31 -27.14 42.73
N ASP A 106 -32.07 -27.59 43.72
CA ASP A 106 -31.78 -27.35 45.12
C ASP A 106 -30.40 -27.92 45.41
N VAL A 107 -29.42 -27.01 45.43
CA VAL A 107 -28.02 -27.28 45.74
C VAL A 107 -27.98 -27.68 47.22
N ASN A 108 -27.73 -28.96 47.47
CA ASN A 108 -27.41 -29.50 48.79
C ASN A 108 -25.90 -29.39 49.04
#